data_AF-A0A7X6TGD7-F1
#
_entry.id   AF-A0A7X6TGD7-F1
#
_cell.length_a   1.000
_cell.length_b   1.000
_cell.length_c   1.000
_cell.angle_alpha   90.00
_cell.angle_beta   90.00
_cell.angle_gamma   90.00
#
_symmetry.space_group_name_H-M   'P 1'
#
loop_
_entity.id
_entity.type
_entity.pdbx_description
1 polymer ?
#
loop_
_entity_poly.entity_id
_entity_poly.type
_entity_poly.pdbx_seq_one_letter_code
_entity_poly.pdbx_strand_id
1 'polypeptide(L)'
;MGKVFNALHRAATAAPSEETTDNRPKQALAGQPERNPWQEEPPDTTPERLAATGRWDERLVQATAVTGPVAESIRSLRTRILHPASGRRPRSLLVTSASPQEGKSFICANLGISLAQGVDNH
;
A
#
# COMPACT_ATOMS: atom_id res chain seq x y z
N MET A 1 -8.96 27.77 -52.87
CA MET A 1 -8.37 28.87 -52.06
C MET A 1 -9.50 29.72 -51.50
N GLY A 2 -10.03 29.30 -50.34
CA GLY A 2 -11.29 29.81 -49.81
C GLY A 2 -11.09 30.99 -48.85
N LYS A 3 -11.91 32.03 -49.04
CA LYS A 3 -11.94 33.31 -48.30
C LYS A 3 -12.20 33.18 -46.78
N VAL A 4 -12.39 31.96 -46.27
CA VAL A 4 -12.61 31.65 -44.84
C VAL A 4 -11.28 31.64 -44.05
N PHE A 5 -10.16 31.31 -44.71
CA PHE A 5 -8.84 31.24 -44.09
C PHE A 5 -8.30 32.61 -43.63
N ASN A 6 -8.68 33.70 -44.32
CA ASN A 6 -8.27 35.07 -43.97
C ASN A 6 -9.11 35.74 -42.87
N ALA A 7 -10.25 35.15 -42.48
CA ALA A 7 -11.10 35.69 -41.40
C ALA A 7 -10.64 35.20 -40.01
N LEU A 8 -10.12 33.97 -39.90
CA LEU A 8 -9.61 33.40 -38.65
C LEU A 8 -8.23 33.97 -38.25
N HIS A 9 -7.37 34.31 -39.20
CA HIS A 9 -6.05 34.88 -38.91
C HIS A 9 -6.10 36.35 -38.45
N ARG A 10 -7.22 37.05 -38.69
CA ARG A 10 -7.41 38.47 -38.35
C ARG A 10 -8.06 38.68 -36.97
N ALA A 11 -8.67 37.65 -36.38
CA ALA A 11 -9.18 37.67 -35.01
C ALA A 11 -8.09 37.35 -33.97
N ALA A 12 -6.98 36.73 -34.38
CA ALA A 12 -5.87 36.39 -33.51
C ALA A 12 -4.87 37.53 -33.26
N THR A 13 -5.02 38.69 -33.91
CA THR A 13 -4.00 39.75 -33.92
C THR A 13 -4.50 41.16 -33.57
N ALA A 14 -5.72 41.31 -33.04
CA ALA A 14 -6.20 42.64 -32.64
C ALA A 14 -7.19 42.60 -31.46
N ALA A 15 -6.71 42.91 -30.27
CA ALA A 15 -7.48 43.70 -29.30
C ALA A 15 -6.54 44.53 -28.41
N PRO A 16 -6.94 45.75 -28.02
CA PRO A 16 -6.04 46.84 -27.69
C PRO A 16 -5.81 47.02 -26.18
N SER A 17 -4.75 47.77 -25.91
CA SER A 17 -4.36 48.41 -24.66
C SER A 17 -5.46 49.25 -24.00
N GLU A 18 -5.66 49.05 -22.69
CA GLU A 18 -6.01 50.13 -21.76
C GLU A 18 -5.18 49.99 -20.46
N GLU A 19 -4.55 51.09 -20.09
CA GLU A 19 -3.75 51.31 -18.90
C GLU A 19 -4.63 51.42 -17.64
N THR A 20 -4.20 50.82 -16.52
CA THR A 20 -4.28 51.43 -15.17
C THR A 20 -3.27 50.72 -14.25
N THR A 21 -2.53 51.55 -13.52
CA THR A 21 -1.31 51.32 -12.72
C THR A 21 -1.42 50.30 -11.57
N ASP A 22 -0.41 49.43 -11.40
CA ASP A 22 0.20 49.16 -10.07
C ASP A 22 1.58 48.48 -10.18
N ASN A 23 2.51 48.93 -9.35
CA ASN A 23 3.94 48.59 -9.28
C ASN A 23 4.16 47.26 -8.53
N ARG A 24 4.76 46.23 -9.17
CA ARG A 24 5.50 45.16 -8.47
C ARG A 24 6.57 44.52 -9.36
N PRO A 25 7.74 44.15 -8.81
CA PRO A 25 8.91 43.81 -9.63
C PRO A 25 8.74 42.46 -10.35
N LYS A 26 9.25 42.43 -11.58
CA LYS A 26 9.32 41.28 -12.50
C LYS A 26 9.90 40.05 -11.82
N GLN A 27 9.03 39.11 -11.44
CA GLN A 27 9.47 37.74 -11.16
C GLN A 27 9.54 37.01 -12.50
N ALA A 28 10.76 36.62 -12.86
CA ALA A 28 11.06 35.81 -14.03
C ALA A 28 10.22 34.53 -13.99
N LEU A 29 9.30 34.38 -14.95
CA LEU A 29 8.64 33.11 -15.20
C LEU A 29 9.67 32.20 -15.87
N ALA A 30 10.46 31.54 -15.04
CA ALA A 30 11.30 30.41 -15.45
C ALA A 30 10.41 29.43 -16.22
N GLY A 31 10.88 29.03 -17.41
CA GLY A 31 10.12 28.27 -18.40
C GLY A 31 9.33 27.12 -17.77
N GLN A 32 8.03 27.13 -18.01
CA GLN A 32 7.22 25.94 -17.79
C GLN A 32 7.70 24.90 -18.81
N PRO A 33 8.20 23.72 -18.40
CA PRO A 33 8.65 22.71 -19.34
C PRO A 33 7.44 22.24 -20.14
N GLU A 34 7.58 22.22 -21.47
CA GLU A 34 6.56 21.74 -22.41
C GLU A 34 6.13 20.32 -22.00
N ARG A 35 4.87 20.18 -21.59
CA ARG A 35 4.30 18.93 -21.12
C ARG A 35 4.08 18.02 -22.33
N ASN A 36 4.88 16.96 -22.46
CA ASN A 36 4.75 16.02 -23.57
C ASN A 36 3.39 15.28 -23.49
N PRO A 37 2.51 15.36 -24.52
CA PRO A 37 1.20 14.71 -24.52
C PRO A 37 1.23 13.18 -24.48
N TRP A 38 2.41 12.57 -24.70
CA TRP A 38 2.61 11.12 -24.73
C TRP A 38 3.49 10.61 -23.59
N GLN A 39 3.82 11.47 -22.63
CA GLN A 39 4.29 11.04 -21.32
C GLN A 39 3.06 10.84 -20.43
N GLU A 40 2.37 9.72 -20.63
CA GLU A 40 1.57 9.17 -19.55
C GLU A 40 2.57 8.77 -18.46
N GLU A 41 2.62 9.51 -17.36
CA GLU A 41 3.25 8.98 -16.16
C GLU A 41 2.57 7.64 -15.89
N PRO A 42 3.32 6.54 -15.77
CA PRO A 42 2.72 5.27 -15.40
C PRO A 42 1.88 5.54 -14.14
N PRO A 43 0.64 5.03 -14.05
CA PRO A 43 -0.13 5.19 -12.83
C PRO A 43 0.80 4.79 -11.71
N ASP A 44 0.85 5.60 -10.66
CA ASP A 44 1.77 5.46 -9.54
C ASP A 44 1.53 4.10 -8.87
N THR A 45 2.08 3.05 -9.48
CA THR A 45 2.13 1.67 -8.99
C THR A 45 3.45 1.49 -8.28
N THR A 46 3.99 2.57 -7.72
CA THR A 46 4.78 2.45 -6.51
C THR A 46 3.79 1.86 -5.51
N PRO A 47 3.86 0.55 -5.17
CA PRO A 47 3.08 0.13 -4.05
C PRO A 47 3.59 0.99 -2.90
N GLU A 48 2.69 1.70 -2.25
CA GLU A 48 2.87 2.39 -0.98
C GLU A 48 3.24 1.36 0.10
N ARG A 49 4.28 0.56 -0.14
CA ARG A 49 4.60 -0.71 0.50
C ARG A 49 5.58 -0.51 1.64
N LEU A 50 5.92 0.72 1.99
CA LEU A 50 6.91 1.01 3.04
C LEU A 50 6.59 2.24 3.90
N ALA A 51 5.31 2.61 4.05
CA ALA A 51 4.88 3.65 5.00
C ALA A 51 3.82 3.18 6.02
N ALA A 52 3.62 1.87 6.20
CA ALA A 52 2.78 1.33 7.27
C ALA A 52 3.62 0.98 8.51
N THR A 53 4.29 1.97 9.09
CA THR A 53 4.81 1.80 10.46
C THR A 53 3.63 1.80 11.43
N GLY A 54 3.20 0.61 11.88
CA GLY A 54 2.62 0.46 13.22
C GLY A 54 1.38 -0.42 13.39
N ARG A 55 0.65 -0.81 12.33
CA ARG A 55 -0.58 -1.61 12.50
C ARG A 55 -0.51 -2.96 11.79
N TRP A 56 -0.63 -4.03 12.57
CA TRP A 56 -0.75 -5.39 12.07
C TRP A 56 -2.05 -5.56 11.26
N ASP A 57 -2.03 -6.45 10.26
CA ASP A 57 -3.24 -6.89 9.55
C ASP A 57 -4.22 -7.53 10.55
N GLU A 58 -5.50 -7.20 10.46
CA GLU A 58 -6.56 -7.69 11.36
C GLU A 58 -6.68 -9.22 11.36
N ARG A 59 -6.27 -9.88 10.28
CA ARG A 59 -6.22 -11.34 10.14
C ARG A 59 -5.10 -11.95 10.98
N LEU A 60 -4.12 -11.18 11.42
CA LEU A 60 -3.09 -11.62 12.37
C LEU A 60 -3.64 -11.50 13.79
N VAL A 61 -4.70 -12.25 14.07
CA VAL A 61 -5.40 -12.31 15.36
C VAL A 61 -4.44 -12.39 16.55
N GLN A 62 -3.37 -13.18 16.49
CA GLN A 62 -2.40 -13.29 17.60
C GLN A 62 -1.58 -12.02 17.84
N ALA A 63 -1.49 -11.12 16.86
CA ALA A 63 -0.84 -9.82 16.99
C ALA A 63 -1.85 -8.68 17.29
N THR A 64 -3.09 -8.78 16.83
CA THR A 64 -4.11 -7.72 16.96
C THR A 64 -5.07 -7.93 18.12
N ALA A 65 -5.35 -9.17 18.51
CA ALA A 65 -6.33 -9.55 19.53
C ALA A 65 -5.75 -10.61 20.49
N VAL A 66 -5.42 -10.20 21.71
CA VAL A 66 -4.82 -11.08 22.72
C VAL A 66 -5.83 -12.13 23.23
N THR A 67 -7.12 -11.84 23.20
CA THR A 67 -8.20 -12.68 23.75
C THR A 67 -9.26 -13.03 22.70
N GLY A 68 -10.01 -14.11 22.93
CA GLY A 68 -11.12 -14.54 22.06
C GLY A 68 -10.98 -15.98 21.55
N PRO A 69 -12.08 -16.58 21.05
CA PRO A 69 -12.16 -18.02 20.77
C PRO A 69 -11.15 -18.50 19.72
N VAL A 70 -10.90 -17.69 18.68
CA VAL A 70 -9.89 -18.00 17.66
C VAL A 70 -8.48 -17.93 18.27
N ALA A 71 -8.21 -16.93 19.09
CA ALA A 71 -6.92 -16.76 19.75
C ALA A 71 -6.63 -17.91 20.74
N GLU A 72 -7.62 -18.32 21.53
CA GLU A 72 -7.54 -19.49 22.42
C GLU A 72 -7.29 -20.78 21.65
N SER A 73 -7.95 -20.95 20.50
CA SER A 73 -7.79 -22.14 19.66
C SER A 73 -6.35 -22.26 19.12
N ILE A 74 -5.75 -21.14 18.71
CA ILE A 74 -4.36 -21.09 18.23
C ILE A 74 -3.37 -21.33 19.38
N ARG A 75 -3.62 -20.75 20.56
CA ARG A 75 -2.79 -21.02 21.77
C ARG A 75 -2.90 -22.48 22.20
N SER A 76 -4.08 -23.10 22.11
CA SER A 76 -4.27 -24.53 22.36
C SER A 76 -3.50 -25.39 21.37
N LEU A 77 -3.51 -25.04 20.08
CA LEU A 77 -2.72 -25.71 19.05
C LEU A 77 -1.21 -25.60 19.35
N ARG A 78 -0.72 -24.40 19.70
CA ARG A 78 0.67 -24.17 20.12
C ARG A 78 1.06 -25.08 21.27
N THR A 79 0.25 -25.15 22.34
CA THR A 79 0.54 -25.98 23.51
C THR A 79 0.68 -27.45 23.13
N ARG A 80 -0.22 -27.99 22.30
CA ARG A 80 -0.15 -29.38 21.83
C ARG A 80 1.12 -29.67 21.01
N ILE A 81 1.56 -28.69 20.22
CA ILE A 81 2.78 -28.78 19.42
C ILE A 81 4.03 -28.75 20.31
N LEU A 82 4.08 -27.87 21.31
CA LEU A 82 5.23 -27.71 22.21
C LEU A 82 5.31 -28.75 23.32
N HIS A 83 4.19 -29.41 23.65
CA HIS A 83 4.10 -30.42 24.71
C HIS A 83 3.43 -31.71 24.21
N PRO A 84 4.01 -32.39 23.20
CA PRO A 84 3.47 -33.65 22.72
C PRO A 84 3.70 -34.78 23.74
N ALA A 85 2.81 -35.76 23.77
CA ALA A 85 2.93 -36.93 24.65
C ALA A 85 4.22 -37.74 24.44
N SER A 86 4.81 -37.67 23.24
CA SER A 86 6.10 -38.30 22.91
C SER A 86 7.31 -37.60 23.54
N GLY A 87 7.13 -36.44 24.18
CA GLY A 87 8.18 -35.68 24.87
C GLY A 87 9.14 -34.90 23.96
N ARG A 88 9.24 -35.23 22.68
CA ARG A 88 10.13 -34.56 21.72
C ARG A 88 9.40 -33.41 21.02
N ARG A 89 9.85 -32.18 21.27
CA ARG A 89 9.31 -30.98 20.61
C ARG A 89 9.76 -30.92 19.13
N PRO A 90 8.83 -30.70 18.18
CA PRO A 90 9.18 -30.53 16.78
C PRO A 90 9.95 -29.23 16.56
N ARG A 91 10.99 -29.26 15.71
CA ARG A 91 11.75 -28.06 15.30
C ARG A 91 11.31 -27.48 13.96
N SER A 92 10.52 -28.24 13.20
CA SER A 92 10.01 -27.83 11.88
C SER A 92 8.59 -28.36 11.73
N LEU A 93 7.71 -27.52 11.18
CA LEU A 93 6.29 -27.79 11.02
C LEU A 93 5.89 -27.39 9.61
N LEU A 94 5.27 -28.30 8.87
CA LEU A 94 4.64 -28.02 7.59
C LEU A 94 3.14 -27.79 7.82
N VAL A 95 2.64 -26.62 7.41
CA VAL A 95 1.21 -26.30 7.42
C VAL A 95 0.68 -26.40 5.99
N THR A 96 -0.23 -27.33 5.73
CA THR A 96 -0.84 -27.54 4.42
C THR A 96 -2.35 -27.77 4.56
N SER A 97 -3.06 -27.81 3.43
CA SER A 97 -4.51 -27.94 3.36
C SER A 97 -4.88 -28.81 2.16
N ALA A 98 -6.07 -29.42 2.17
CA ALA A 98 -6.52 -30.30 1.09
C ALA A 98 -6.85 -29.50 -0.18
N SER A 99 -7.33 -28.26 0.00
CA SER A 99 -7.75 -27.38 -1.08
C SER A 99 -7.17 -25.96 -0.95
N PRO A 100 -7.17 -25.17 -2.05
CA PRO A 100 -6.99 -23.73 -2.01
C PRO A 100 -7.99 -23.02 -1.07
N GLN A 101 -7.64 -21.83 -0.58
CA GLN A 101 -8.48 -20.98 0.27
C GLN A 101 -8.97 -21.55 1.62
N GLU A 102 -8.49 -22.71 2.07
CA GLU A 102 -8.83 -23.30 3.39
C GLU A 102 -8.17 -22.61 4.61
N GLY A 103 -7.48 -21.48 4.42
CA GLY A 103 -6.92 -20.71 5.54
C GLY A 103 -5.57 -21.22 6.09
N LYS A 104 -4.86 -22.14 5.41
CA LYS A 104 -3.50 -22.58 5.84
C LYS A 104 -2.54 -21.42 6.09
N SER A 105 -2.55 -20.38 5.27
CA SER A 105 -1.70 -19.20 5.45
C SER A 105 -2.10 -18.39 6.69
N PHE A 106 -3.40 -18.27 6.96
CA PHE A 106 -3.93 -17.63 8.16
C PHE A 106 -3.48 -18.37 9.43
N ILE A 107 -3.61 -19.71 9.44
CA ILE A 107 -3.16 -20.54 10.56
C ILE A 107 -1.64 -20.49 10.71
N CYS A 108 -0.88 -20.61 9.62
CA CYS A 108 0.58 -20.60 9.64
C CYS A 108 1.13 -19.31 10.22
N ALA A 109 0.66 -18.15 9.76
CA ALA A 109 1.13 -16.85 10.25
C ALA A 109 0.81 -16.63 11.72
N ASN A 110 -0.44 -16.89 12.14
CA ASN A 110 -0.85 -16.72 13.53
C ASN A 110 -0.17 -17.73 14.47
N LEU A 111 -0.03 -18.99 14.05
CA LEU A 111 0.71 -19.99 14.83
C LEU A 111 2.17 -19.59 15.00
N GLY A 112 2.81 -19.03 13.96
CA GLY A 112 4.16 -18.49 14.02
C GLY A 112 4.30 -17.37 15.06
N ILE A 113 3.38 -16.39 15.04
CA ILE A 113 3.34 -15.32 16.06
C ILE A 113 3.16 -15.90 17.46
N SER A 114 2.22 -16.84 17.62
CA SER A 114 1.95 -17.48 18.91
C SER A 114 3.18 -18.24 19.42
N LEU A 115 3.90 -18.95 18.55
CA LEU A 115 5.14 -19.63 18.90
C LEU A 115 6.23 -18.64 19.34
N ALA A 116 6.40 -17.54 18.62
CA ALA A 116 7.39 -16.51 18.94
C ALA A 116 7.11 -15.81 20.29
N GLN A 117 5.85 -15.47 20.57
CA GLN A 117 5.43 -14.88 21.86
C GLN A 117 5.62 -15.82 23.06
N GLY A 118 5.71 -17.13 22.82
CA GLY A 118 5.92 -18.12 23.88
C GLY A 118 7.37 -18.34 24.29
N VAL A 119 8.32 -17.67 23.63
CA VAL A 119 9.77 -17.87 23.84
C VAL A 119 10.28 -17.16 25.11
N ASP A 120 9.52 -16.21 25.67
CA ASP A 120 9.93 -15.46 26.87
C ASP A 120 9.79 -16.25 28.20
N ASN A 121 9.37 -17.52 28.16
CA ASN A 121 9.11 -18.35 29.35
C ASN A 121 10.12 -19.50 29.57
N HIS A 122 11.40 -19.32 29.19
CA HIS A 122 12.47 -20.30 29.41
C HIS A 122 13.60 -19.76 30.29
#